data_AF-Q74P78-F1
#
_entry.id   AF-Q74P78-F1
#
_cell.length_a   1.000
_cell.length_b   1.000
_cell.length_c   1.000
_cell.angle_alpha   90.00
_cell.angle_beta   90.00
_cell.angle_gamma   90.00
#
_symmetry.space_group_name_H-M   'P 1'
#
loop_
_entity.id
_entity.type
_entity.pdbx_description
1 polymer ?
#
loop_
_entity_poly.entity_id
_entity_poly.type
_entity_poly.pdbx_seq_one_letter_code
_entity_poly.pdbx_strand_id
1 'polypeptide(L)'
;MSAFLNLIALISLITSIVFFVKGFKNKPKFKKATLFFCATWALWFVSAMIDPEPTKVNGKQQNKQEEAEEKKKQEEAKKQQEVEEKKKQEEAKKQQEVEEKKKQEEAKKQQEVEEKKKQEEAKKQQEVEEKEKEEETKKQQEAEQAKDSGLNEVQAQEKAEQLKLAQGQGARNKDVKLSQLGVQTIKDGIQYTTPVQDIHIEAKDSLTRIVAIMPAGTTKEQAKEVGDSLARQVASFGTMGLYVDLHSPSKDYLGEYWENFSGDIGIFDSNEKKLARGYIDKLNPTKIKW
;
A
#
# COMPACT_ATOMS: atom_id res chain seq x y z
N MET A 1 43.23 19.10 -6.11
CA MET A 1 43.30 17.66 -6.50
C MET A 1 42.43 16.76 -5.63
N SER A 2 42.47 16.86 -4.29
CA SER A 2 41.65 16.02 -3.39
C SER A 2 40.13 16.11 -3.62
N ALA A 3 39.55 17.30 -3.81
CA ALA A 3 38.11 17.46 -4.04
C ALA A 3 37.61 16.83 -5.36
N PHE A 4 38.45 16.83 -6.40
CA PHE A 4 38.12 16.24 -7.70
C PHE A 4 38.15 14.70 -7.63
N LEU A 5 39.09 14.14 -6.87
CA LEU A 5 39.17 12.70 -6.60
C LEU A 5 37.98 12.22 -5.75
N ASN A 6 37.57 13.00 -4.75
CA ASN A 6 36.40 12.67 -3.92
C ASN A 6 35.09 12.72 -4.73
N LEU A 7 34.97 13.65 -5.69
CA LEU A 7 33.81 13.73 -6.57
C LEU A 7 33.74 12.53 -7.53
N ILE A 8 34.88 12.11 -8.09
CA ILE A 8 34.95 10.91 -8.94
C ILE A 8 34.60 9.65 -8.14
N ALA A 9 35.06 9.55 -6.89
CA ALA A 9 34.72 8.45 -5.98
C ALA A 9 33.23 8.42 -5.61
N LEU A 10 32.60 9.58 -5.43
CA LEU A 10 31.15 9.67 -5.16
C LEU A 10 30.33 9.25 -6.38
N ILE A 11 30.73 9.70 -7.57
CA ILE A 11 30.05 9.35 -8.82
C ILE A 11 30.22 7.85 -9.12
N SER A 12 31.39 7.26 -8.86
CA SER A 12 31.60 5.81 -9.02
C SER A 12 30.79 4.98 -8.02
N LEU A 13 30.66 5.45 -6.77
CA LEU A 13 29.82 4.81 -5.76
C LEU A 13 28.34 4.83 -6.17
N ILE A 14 27.82 5.99 -6.56
CA ILE A 14 26.41 6.16 -6.95
C ILE A 14 26.10 5.32 -8.20
N THR A 15 26.97 5.33 -9.21
CA THR A 15 26.78 4.53 -10.42
C THR A 15 26.81 3.02 -10.13
N SER A 16 27.64 2.55 -9.18
CA SER A 16 27.66 1.15 -8.75
C SER A 16 26.35 0.71 -8.09
N ILE A 17 25.76 1.55 -7.22
CA ILE A 17 24.50 1.26 -6.53
C ILE A 17 23.35 1.20 -7.53
N VAL A 18 23.29 2.14 -8.48
CA VAL A 18 22.25 2.15 -9.53
C VAL A 18 22.35 0.91 -10.42
N PHE A 19 23.57 0.49 -10.79
CA PHE A 19 23.80 -0.72 -11.58
C PHE A 19 23.42 -1.98 -10.79
N PHE A 20 23.65 -2.01 -9.48
CA PHE A 20 23.33 -3.12 -8.60
C PHE A 20 21.80 -3.26 -8.40
N VAL A 21 21.09 -2.15 -8.15
CA VAL A 21 19.63 -2.13 -7.97
C VAL A 21 18.90 -2.48 -9.28
N LYS A 22 19.41 -2.02 -10.43
CA LYS A 22 18.81 -2.33 -11.74
C LYS A 22 19.21 -3.72 -12.25
N GLY A 23 20.38 -4.23 -11.87
CA GLY A 23 20.90 -5.55 -12.21
C GLY A 23 20.18 -6.73 -11.54
N PHE A 24 19.61 -6.52 -10.35
CA PHE A 24 18.90 -7.56 -9.61
C PHE A 24 17.55 -7.98 -10.24
N LYS A 25 17.01 -7.18 -11.18
CA LYS A 25 15.71 -7.46 -11.82
C LYS A 25 15.79 -8.25 -13.14
N ASN A 26 16.97 -8.45 -13.75
CA ASN A 26 17.11 -9.17 -15.03
C ASN A 26 18.21 -10.26 -14.99
N LYS A 27 17.80 -11.52 -14.84
CA LYS A 27 18.67 -12.65 -14.44
C LYS A 27 19.64 -13.27 -15.48
N PRO A 28 19.58 -13.05 -16.82
CA PRO A 28 20.58 -13.66 -17.71
C PRO A 28 21.72 -12.73 -18.20
N LYS A 29 21.52 -11.40 -18.24
CA LYS A 29 22.53 -10.45 -18.78
C LYS A 29 23.50 -9.90 -17.72
N PHE A 30 23.13 -9.95 -16.44
CA PHE A 30 23.96 -9.48 -15.32
C PHE A 30 25.21 -10.37 -15.13
N LYS A 31 25.09 -11.70 -15.26
CA LYS A 31 26.22 -12.63 -15.07
C LYS A 31 27.39 -12.38 -16.05
N LYS A 32 27.10 -11.95 -17.29
CA LYS A 32 28.14 -11.62 -18.28
C LYS A 32 28.76 -10.24 -18.01
N ALA A 33 27.96 -9.25 -17.61
CA ALA A 33 28.45 -7.91 -17.28
C ALA A 33 29.29 -7.87 -15.99
N THR A 34 28.91 -8.63 -14.95
CA THR A 34 29.67 -8.74 -13.70
C THR A 34 31.02 -9.44 -13.92
N LEU A 35 31.10 -10.42 -14.83
CA LEU A 35 32.37 -11.08 -15.17
C LEU A 35 33.36 -10.11 -15.84
N PHE A 36 32.87 -9.23 -16.73
CA PHE A 36 33.69 -8.18 -17.37
C PHE A 36 34.14 -7.09 -16.39
N PHE A 37 33.32 -6.73 -15.40
CA PHE A 37 33.68 -5.76 -14.36
C PHE A 37 34.69 -6.34 -13.35
N CYS A 38 34.54 -7.60 -12.94
CA CYS A 38 35.54 -8.26 -12.08
C CYS A 38 36.89 -8.46 -12.80
N ALA A 39 36.88 -8.79 -14.09
CA ALA A 39 38.11 -8.95 -14.87
C ALA A 39 38.89 -7.64 -15.03
N THR A 40 38.19 -6.53 -15.25
CA THR A 40 38.81 -5.20 -15.38
C THR A 40 39.31 -4.64 -14.05
N TRP A 41 38.59 -4.88 -12.94
CA TRP A 41 39.07 -4.55 -11.60
C TRP A 41 40.27 -5.40 -11.15
N ALA A 42 40.31 -6.69 -11.49
CA ALA A 42 41.44 -7.55 -11.20
C ALA A 42 42.72 -7.13 -11.94
N LEU A 43 42.59 -6.71 -13.22
CA LEU A 43 43.73 -6.23 -14.01
C LEU A 43 44.34 -4.93 -13.43
N TRP A 44 43.49 -4.05 -12.90
CA TRP A 44 43.93 -2.80 -12.25
C TRP A 44 44.64 -3.07 -10.92
N PHE A 45 44.17 -4.05 -10.13
CA PHE A 45 44.82 -4.47 -8.89
C PHE A 45 46.16 -5.21 -9.11
N VAL A 46 46.30 -6.00 -10.17
CA VAL A 46 47.57 -6.68 -10.50
C VAL A 46 48.63 -5.67 -10.95
N SER A 47 48.24 -4.60 -11.64
CA SER A 47 49.18 -3.54 -12.05
C SER A 47 49.64 -2.65 -10.89
N ALA A 48 48.93 -2.62 -9.76
CA ALA A 48 49.32 -1.93 -8.54
C ALA A 48 50.24 -2.79 -7.63
N MET A 49 50.45 -4.07 -7.97
CA MET A 49 51.35 -5.00 -7.27
C MET A 49 52.68 -5.23 -8.02
N ILE A 50 52.89 -4.55 -9.16
CA ILE A 50 54.20 -4.49 -9.81
C ILE A 50 54.98 -3.37 -9.14
N ASP A 51 55.69 -3.74 -8.08
CA ASP A 51 56.76 -2.92 -7.50
C ASP A 51 57.79 -2.62 -8.60
N PRO A 52 58.09 -1.34 -8.89
CA PRO A 52 59.26 -1.02 -9.69
C PRO A 52 60.50 -1.40 -8.88
N GLU A 53 61.24 -2.41 -9.32
CA GLU A 53 62.53 -2.77 -8.74
C GLU A 53 63.41 -1.52 -8.55
N PRO A 54 63.86 -1.19 -7.33
CA PRO A 54 64.89 -0.19 -7.15
C PRO A 54 66.22 -0.78 -7.61
N THR A 55 66.74 -0.20 -8.69
CA THR A 55 68.12 -0.39 -9.13
C THR A 55 69.08 0.00 -7.99
N LYS A 56 70.01 -0.91 -7.71
CA LYS A 56 71.05 -0.80 -6.68
C LYS A 56 71.92 0.46 -6.86
N VAL A 57 72.08 1.26 -5.80
CA VAL A 57 73.37 1.90 -5.40
C VAL A 57 73.30 2.48 -3.98
N ASN A 58 74.28 2.10 -3.12
CA ASN A 58 74.83 2.76 -1.90
C ASN A 58 73.88 3.51 -0.94
N GLY A 59 73.83 3.28 0.38
CA GLY A 59 74.83 2.71 1.30
C GLY A 59 74.75 3.48 2.62
N LYS A 60 74.01 2.94 3.59
CA LYS A 60 74.11 3.16 5.05
C LYS A 60 74.38 4.60 5.54
N GLN A 61 73.36 5.47 5.55
CA GLN A 61 73.29 6.53 6.59
C GLN A 61 71.90 7.15 6.84
N GLN A 62 70.88 6.86 6.02
CA GLN A 62 69.50 7.40 6.20
C GLN A 62 68.60 6.62 7.18
N ASN A 63 68.99 5.41 7.59
CA ASN A 63 68.09 4.45 8.24
C ASN A 63 67.62 4.81 9.67
N LYS A 64 68.17 5.86 10.29
CA LYS A 64 67.80 6.26 11.66
C LYS A 64 66.83 7.45 11.71
N GLN A 65 66.66 8.16 10.59
CA GLN A 65 65.80 9.34 10.50
C GLN A 65 64.41 8.96 9.95
N GLU A 66 64.34 7.99 9.02
CA GLU A 66 63.06 7.43 8.53
C GLU A 66 62.29 6.66 9.61
N GLU A 67 62.96 5.88 10.47
CA GLU A 67 62.29 5.08 11.51
C GLU A 67 61.61 5.96 12.59
N ALA A 68 62.15 7.17 12.83
CA ALA A 68 61.57 8.14 13.77
C ALA A 68 60.38 8.91 13.17
N GLU A 69 60.40 9.15 11.86
CA GLU A 69 59.32 9.83 11.14
C GLU A 69 58.14 8.89 10.86
N GLU A 70 58.42 7.61 10.61
CA GLU A 70 57.42 6.56 10.43
C GLU A 70 56.66 6.25 11.73
N LYS A 71 57.35 6.24 12.89
CA LYS A 71 56.70 6.12 14.21
C LYS A 71 55.79 7.30 14.53
N LYS A 72 56.16 8.53 14.18
CA LYS A 72 55.31 9.72 14.36
C LYS A 72 54.06 9.67 13.48
N LYS A 73 54.19 9.26 12.21
CA LYS A 73 53.03 9.07 11.31
C LYS A 73 52.08 7.97 11.78
N GLN A 74 52.60 6.88 12.34
CA GLN A 74 51.76 5.81 12.89
C GLN A 74 50.97 6.24 14.13
N GLU A 75 51.57 7.05 15.01
CA GLU A 75 50.90 7.54 16.21
C GLU A 75 49.82 8.59 15.87
N GLU A 76 50.07 9.43 14.88
CA GLU A 76 49.12 10.43 14.39
C GLU A 76 47.95 9.77 13.63
N ALA A 77 48.22 8.72 12.86
CA ALA A 77 47.19 7.91 12.20
C ALA A 77 46.29 7.16 13.21
N LYS A 78 46.86 6.64 14.31
CA LYS A 78 46.08 6.03 15.39
C LYS A 78 45.16 7.03 16.10
N LYS A 79 45.65 8.24 16.38
CA LYS A 79 44.81 9.30 16.98
C LYS A 79 43.68 9.74 16.06
N GLN A 80 43.91 9.81 14.75
CA GLN A 80 42.85 10.15 13.78
C GLN A 80 41.79 9.05 13.67
N GLN A 81 42.20 7.77 13.67
CA GLN A 81 41.25 6.65 13.70
C GLN A 81 40.39 6.64 14.96
N GLU A 82 40.98 6.90 16.14
CA GLU A 82 40.25 6.89 17.41
C GLU A 82 39.22 8.02 17.52
N VAL A 83 39.51 9.19 16.91
CA VAL A 83 38.57 10.32 16.84
C VAL A 83 37.44 10.04 15.84
N GLU A 84 37.73 9.41 14.70
CA GLU A 84 36.73 9.06 13.68
C GLU A 84 35.80 7.94 14.17
N GLU A 85 36.32 6.97 14.93
CA GLU A 85 35.55 5.88 15.52
C GLU A 85 34.61 6.40 16.64
N LYS A 86 35.08 7.34 17.47
CA LYS A 86 34.22 8.03 18.45
C LYS A 86 33.11 8.84 17.78
N LYS A 87 33.40 9.50 16.66
CA LYS A 87 32.39 10.26 15.89
C LYS A 87 31.32 9.34 15.29
N LYS A 88 31.72 8.19 14.72
CA LYS A 88 30.79 7.18 14.21
C LYS A 88 29.91 6.58 15.31
N GLN A 89 30.45 6.32 16.51
CA GLN A 89 29.65 5.84 17.64
C GLN A 89 28.65 6.88 18.15
N GLU A 90 29.02 8.16 18.20
CA GLU A 90 28.10 9.22 18.64
C GLU A 90 26.97 9.46 17.63
N GLU A 91 27.28 9.39 16.33
CA GLU A 91 26.28 9.52 15.26
C GLU A 91 25.33 8.32 15.22
N ALA A 92 25.84 7.10 15.44
CA ALA A 92 25.02 5.89 15.57
C ALA A 92 24.08 5.95 16.79
N LYS A 93 24.55 6.47 17.94
CA LYS A 93 23.69 6.68 19.11
C LYS A 93 22.59 7.72 18.85
N LYS A 94 22.90 8.82 18.18
CA LYS A 94 21.90 9.85 17.82
C LYS A 94 20.84 9.29 16.85
N GLN A 95 21.23 8.45 15.89
CA GLN A 95 20.28 7.82 14.98
C GLN A 95 19.36 6.83 15.71
N GLN A 96 19.91 6.02 16.63
CA GLN A 96 19.09 5.11 17.45
C GLN A 96 18.10 5.86 18.35
N GLU A 97 18.51 6.96 18.99
CA GLU A 97 17.63 7.74 19.87
C GLU A 97 16.48 8.43 19.10
N VAL A 98 16.73 8.85 17.86
CA VAL A 98 15.69 9.43 16.97
C VAL A 98 14.72 8.35 16.50
N GLU A 99 15.21 7.16 16.14
CA GLU A 99 14.35 6.04 15.70
C GLU A 99 13.48 5.50 16.84
N GLU A 100 14.03 5.45 18.07
CA GLU A 100 13.31 5.01 19.26
C GLU A 100 12.22 6.01 19.68
N LYS A 101 12.51 7.32 19.61
CA LYS A 101 11.47 8.37 19.81
C LYS A 101 10.36 8.29 18.76
N LYS A 102 10.70 8.01 17.50
CA LYS A 102 9.72 7.87 16.42
C LYS A 102 8.81 6.65 16.62
N LYS A 103 9.38 5.51 17.04
CA LYS A 103 8.60 4.31 17.40
C LYS A 103 7.68 4.53 18.60
N GLN A 104 8.13 5.27 19.63
CA GLN A 104 7.27 5.60 20.77
C GLN A 104 6.11 6.55 20.39
N GLU A 105 6.35 7.53 19.53
CA GLU A 105 5.29 8.45 19.09
C GLU A 105 4.26 7.74 18.20
N GLU A 106 4.71 6.83 17.33
CA GLU A 106 3.84 6.02 16.48
C GLU A 106 3.01 5.03 17.31
N ALA A 107 3.60 4.40 18.32
CA ALA A 107 2.89 3.52 19.25
C ALA A 107 1.83 4.28 20.08
N LYS A 108 2.14 5.50 20.54
CA LYS A 108 1.15 6.35 21.23
C LYS A 108 0.00 6.77 20.31
N LYS A 109 0.27 7.13 19.06
CA LYS A 109 -0.77 7.47 18.07
C LYS A 109 -1.66 6.27 17.74
N GLN A 110 -1.10 5.07 17.65
CA GLN A 110 -1.89 3.85 17.44
C GLN A 110 -2.80 3.54 18.63
N GLN A 111 -2.30 3.67 19.86
CA GLN A 111 -3.11 3.48 21.06
C GLN A 111 -4.26 4.50 21.18
N GLU A 112 -4.01 5.78 20.88
CA GLU A 112 -5.06 6.81 20.94
C GLU A 112 -6.15 6.61 19.88
N VAL A 113 -5.80 6.10 18.70
CA VAL A 113 -6.77 5.75 17.64
C VAL A 113 -7.58 4.51 18.02
N GLU A 114 -6.97 3.51 18.64
CA GLU A 114 -7.65 2.29 19.07
C GLU A 114 -8.61 2.55 20.24
N GLU A 115 -8.22 3.41 21.18
CA GLU A 115 -9.06 3.81 22.32
C GLU A 115 -10.27 4.66 21.88
N LYS A 116 -10.08 5.57 20.90
CA LYS A 116 -11.20 6.31 20.27
C LYS A 116 -12.16 5.38 19.52
N LYS A 117 -11.65 4.37 18.79
CA LYS A 117 -12.49 3.36 18.13
C LYS A 117 -13.33 2.56 19.12
N LYS A 118 -12.75 2.11 20.24
CA LYS A 118 -13.49 1.35 21.27
C LYS A 118 -14.56 2.19 21.96
N GLN A 119 -14.32 3.48 22.24
CA GLN A 119 -15.35 4.35 22.80
C GLN A 119 -16.49 4.64 21.82
N GLU A 120 -16.20 4.78 20.52
CA GLU A 120 -17.23 5.01 19.49
C GLU A 120 -18.07 3.75 19.25
N GLU A 121 -17.44 2.57 19.26
CA GLU A 121 -18.13 1.28 19.11
C GLU A 121 -19.05 0.97 20.31
N ALA A 122 -18.62 1.29 21.54
CA ALA A 122 -19.45 1.13 22.73
C ALA A 122 -20.67 2.07 22.76
N LYS A 123 -20.53 3.31 22.26
CA LYS A 123 -21.67 4.22 22.08
C LYS A 123 -22.64 3.75 21.00
N LYS A 124 -22.12 3.18 19.90
CA LYS A 124 -22.93 2.62 18.82
C LYS A 124 -23.75 1.40 19.26
N GLN A 125 -23.18 0.52 20.09
CA GLN A 125 -23.92 -0.64 20.60
C GLN A 125 -25.11 -0.22 21.48
N GLN A 126 -24.97 0.84 22.30
CA GLN A 126 -26.09 1.36 23.10
C GLN A 126 -27.18 2.01 22.25
N GLU A 127 -26.83 2.73 21.18
CA GLU A 127 -27.82 3.39 20.32
C GLU A 127 -28.57 2.40 19.41
N VAL A 128 -27.93 1.29 19.02
CA VAL A 128 -28.56 0.20 18.26
C VAL A 128 -29.56 -0.57 19.14
N GLU A 129 -29.20 -0.87 20.39
CA GLU A 129 -30.09 -1.59 21.31
C GLU A 129 -31.34 -0.76 21.70
N GLU A 130 -31.23 0.57 21.70
CA GLU A 130 -32.36 1.47 21.95
C GLU A 130 -33.29 1.58 20.73
N LYS A 131 -32.73 1.60 19.50
CA LYS A 131 -33.50 1.58 18.25
C LYS A 131 -34.18 0.22 17.98
N GLU A 132 -33.53 -0.90 18.32
CA GLU A 132 -34.14 -2.23 18.18
C GLU A 132 -35.36 -2.40 19.10
N LYS A 133 -35.32 -1.88 20.34
CA LYS A 133 -36.48 -1.88 21.25
C LYS A 133 -37.64 -1.04 20.73
N GLU A 134 -37.36 0.09 20.08
CA GLU A 134 -38.39 0.95 19.52
C GLU A 134 -39.03 0.34 18.25
N GLU A 135 -38.25 -0.38 17.44
CA GLU A 135 -38.74 -1.11 16.26
C GLU A 135 -39.52 -2.38 16.63
N GLU A 136 -39.11 -3.10 17.69
CA GLU A 136 -39.85 -4.26 18.20
C GLU A 136 -41.23 -3.86 18.76
N THR A 137 -41.32 -2.68 19.40
CA THR A 137 -42.59 -2.14 19.92
C THR A 137 -43.55 -1.75 18.78
N LYS A 138 -43.03 -1.23 17.65
CA LYS A 138 -43.84 -0.96 16.45
C LYS A 138 -44.29 -2.23 15.72
N LYS A 139 -43.42 -3.25 15.64
CA LYS A 139 -43.77 -4.56 15.03
C LYS A 139 -44.87 -5.28 15.81
N GLN A 140 -44.92 -5.17 17.13
CA GLN A 140 -45.99 -5.76 17.93
C GLN A 140 -47.34 -5.07 17.68
N GLN A 141 -47.36 -3.74 17.51
CA GLN A 141 -48.60 -2.99 17.19
C GLN A 141 -49.13 -3.28 15.78
N GLU A 142 -48.27 -3.44 14.77
CA GLU A 142 -48.70 -3.81 13.41
C GLU A 142 -49.14 -5.28 13.30
N ALA A 143 -48.51 -6.19 14.06
CA ALA A 143 -48.93 -7.60 14.13
C ALA A 143 -50.30 -7.77 14.79
N GLU A 144 -50.68 -6.89 15.72
CA GLU A 144 -52.01 -6.88 16.35
C GLU A 144 -53.09 -6.36 15.40
N GLN A 145 -52.76 -5.40 14.52
CA GLN A 145 -53.67 -4.93 13.46
C GLN A 145 -53.86 -5.93 12.32
N ALA A 146 -52.85 -6.77 12.02
CA ALA A 146 -52.95 -7.77 10.95
C ALA A 146 -53.83 -8.97 11.31
N LYS A 147 -54.00 -9.30 12.59
CA LYS A 147 -54.82 -10.43 13.06
C LYS A 147 -56.33 -10.21 12.91
N ASP A 148 -56.79 -8.98 12.68
CA ASP A 148 -58.21 -8.64 12.47
C ASP A 148 -58.69 -8.86 11.01
N SER A 149 -57.79 -9.24 10.09
CA SER A 149 -58.07 -9.30 8.64
C SER A 149 -58.20 -10.70 8.01
N GLY A 150 -58.13 -11.78 8.81
CA GLY A 150 -58.62 -13.11 8.40
C GLY A 150 -57.93 -13.80 7.22
N LEU A 151 -56.61 -13.67 7.06
CA LEU A 151 -55.81 -14.45 6.08
C LEU A 151 -54.98 -15.54 6.79
N ASN A 152 -54.96 -16.75 6.22
CA ASN A 152 -54.19 -17.89 6.73
C ASN A 152 -52.69 -17.56 6.86
N GLU A 153 -52.11 -17.81 8.03
CA GLU A 153 -50.73 -17.47 8.42
C GLU A 153 -49.67 -17.90 7.40
N VAL A 154 -49.88 -19.02 6.72
CA VAL A 154 -48.94 -19.58 5.73
C VAL A 154 -48.87 -18.72 4.46
N GLN A 155 -50.00 -18.21 3.98
CA GLN A 155 -50.02 -17.31 2.80
C GLN A 155 -49.56 -15.90 3.15
N ALA A 156 -49.79 -15.46 4.39
CA ALA A 156 -49.23 -14.21 4.89
C ALA A 156 -47.70 -14.29 5.04
N GLN A 157 -47.17 -15.42 5.52
CA GLN A 157 -45.71 -15.66 5.61
C GLN A 157 -45.07 -15.79 4.24
N GLU A 158 -45.63 -16.56 3.31
CA GLU A 158 -45.05 -16.73 1.97
C GLU A 158 -45.09 -15.41 1.18
N LYS A 159 -46.16 -14.62 1.31
CA LYS A 159 -46.24 -13.28 0.72
C LYS A 159 -45.33 -12.28 1.44
N ALA A 160 -45.12 -12.40 2.76
CA ALA A 160 -44.18 -11.57 3.52
C ALA A 160 -42.71 -11.95 3.28
N GLU A 161 -42.43 -13.21 2.93
CA GLU A 161 -41.10 -13.70 2.57
C GLU A 161 -40.75 -13.34 1.12
N GLN A 162 -41.74 -13.41 0.22
CA GLN A 162 -41.65 -12.90 -1.15
C GLN A 162 -41.61 -11.37 -1.18
N LEU A 163 -42.31 -10.68 -0.26
CA LEU A 163 -42.10 -9.27 0.02
C LEU A 163 -40.74 -9.03 0.66
N LYS A 164 -40.19 -9.82 1.58
CA LYS A 164 -38.81 -9.67 2.09
C LYS A 164 -37.75 -9.85 1.00
N LEU A 165 -37.97 -10.75 0.04
CA LEU A 165 -37.11 -10.95 -1.12
C LEU A 165 -37.25 -9.82 -2.16
N ALA A 166 -38.44 -9.23 -2.31
CA ALA A 166 -38.67 -8.03 -3.13
C ALA A 166 -38.36 -6.71 -2.40
N GLN A 167 -38.34 -6.75 -1.07
CA GLN A 167 -37.93 -5.75 -0.07
C GLN A 167 -36.55 -6.10 0.48
N GLY A 168 -35.68 -6.67 -0.36
CA GLY A 168 -34.30 -6.19 -0.48
C GLY A 168 -34.29 -4.73 -0.97
N GLN A 169 -35.10 -3.91 -0.31
CA GLN A 169 -35.12 -2.47 -0.33
C GLN A 169 -34.49 -2.10 1.01
N GLY A 170 -33.19 -2.42 1.16
CA GLY A 170 -32.33 -1.50 1.90
C GLY A 170 -32.66 -0.12 1.33
N ALA A 171 -33.06 0.79 2.21
CA ALA A 171 -33.69 2.05 1.84
C ALA A 171 -33.00 2.63 0.61
N ARG A 172 -33.73 2.82 -0.50
CA ARG A 172 -33.26 3.62 -1.64
C ARG A 172 -33.12 5.04 -1.11
N ASN A 173 -32.02 5.29 -0.44
CA ASN A 173 -31.84 6.44 0.40
C ASN A 173 -31.27 7.53 -0.51
N LYS A 174 -32.01 8.63 -0.64
CA LYS A 174 -31.62 9.76 -1.51
C LYS A 174 -30.29 10.39 -1.06
N ASP A 175 -29.81 10.02 0.11
CA ASP A 175 -28.59 10.54 0.72
C ASP A 175 -27.35 9.68 0.43
N VAL A 176 -27.51 8.47 -0.14
CA VAL A 176 -26.33 7.66 -0.55
C VAL A 176 -25.62 8.36 -1.70
N LYS A 177 -24.38 8.77 -1.47
CA LYS A 177 -23.53 9.43 -2.46
C LYS A 177 -22.10 8.91 -2.34
N LEU A 178 -21.37 8.97 -3.44
CA LEU A 178 -19.93 8.70 -3.43
C LEU A 178 -19.20 9.88 -2.78
N SER A 179 -18.45 9.61 -1.72
CA SER A 179 -17.68 10.59 -0.95
C SER A 179 -16.27 10.77 -1.51
N GLN A 180 -15.73 11.98 -1.43
CA GLN A 180 -14.34 12.23 -1.83
C GLN A 180 -13.35 11.49 -0.93
N LEU A 181 -13.61 11.46 0.38
CA LEU A 181 -12.81 10.71 1.34
C LEU A 181 -12.80 9.22 1.01
N GLY A 182 -13.97 8.62 0.78
CA GLY A 182 -14.10 7.22 0.40
C GLY A 182 -13.36 6.88 -0.88
N VAL A 183 -13.48 7.71 -1.93
CA VAL A 183 -12.73 7.55 -3.18
C VAL A 183 -11.23 7.57 -2.94
N GLN A 184 -10.73 8.50 -2.13
CA GLN A 184 -9.30 8.57 -1.82
C GLN A 184 -8.84 7.32 -1.04
N THR A 185 -9.59 6.89 -0.04
CA THR A 185 -9.31 5.65 0.72
C THR A 185 -9.20 4.43 -0.18
N ILE A 186 -10.09 4.31 -1.18
CA ILE A 186 -10.06 3.21 -2.16
C ILE A 186 -8.78 3.31 -3.02
N LYS A 187 -8.47 4.49 -3.54
CA LYS A 187 -7.26 4.72 -4.36
C LYS A 187 -5.97 4.42 -3.60
N ASP A 188 -5.92 4.76 -2.32
CA ASP A 188 -4.75 4.47 -1.49
C ASP A 188 -4.68 2.97 -1.16
N GLY A 189 -5.78 2.36 -0.72
CA GLY A 189 -5.79 0.95 -0.29
C GLY A 189 -5.48 -0.06 -1.40
N ILE A 190 -5.99 0.17 -2.60
CA ILE A 190 -5.79 -0.72 -3.75
C ILE A 190 -4.35 -0.70 -4.28
N GLN A 191 -3.63 0.43 -4.17
CA GLN A 191 -2.22 0.54 -4.58
C GLN A 191 -1.29 -0.36 -3.75
N TYR A 192 -1.66 -0.66 -2.50
CA TYR A 192 -0.89 -1.56 -1.63
C TYR A 192 -1.20 -3.04 -1.88
N THR A 193 -2.39 -3.34 -2.40
CA THR A 193 -2.88 -4.72 -2.52
C THR A 193 -2.75 -5.27 -3.94
N THR A 194 -2.72 -4.39 -4.95
CA THR A 194 -2.67 -4.77 -6.36
C THR A 194 -1.82 -3.78 -7.15
N PRO A 195 -1.14 -4.21 -8.23
CA PRO A 195 -0.27 -3.34 -9.00
C PRO A 195 -1.07 -2.46 -9.96
N VAL A 196 -2.02 -1.66 -9.47
CA VAL A 196 -2.78 -0.71 -10.30
C VAL A 196 -1.97 0.58 -10.44
N GLN A 197 -1.84 1.11 -11.64
CA GLN A 197 -1.10 2.35 -11.92
C GLN A 197 -1.93 3.60 -11.68
N ASP A 198 -3.21 3.57 -12.08
CA ASP A 198 -4.12 4.69 -11.92
C ASP A 198 -5.57 4.21 -11.81
N ILE A 199 -6.38 4.98 -11.09
CA ILE A 199 -7.78 4.70 -10.83
C ILE A 199 -8.59 5.99 -10.87
N HIS A 200 -9.68 5.93 -11.63
CA HIS A 200 -10.74 6.92 -11.61
C HIS A 200 -12.04 6.29 -11.12
N ILE A 201 -12.71 6.97 -10.18
CA ILE A 201 -14.01 6.56 -9.66
C ILE A 201 -14.89 7.79 -9.67
N GLU A 202 -16.03 7.71 -10.32
CA GLU A 202 -17.02 8.78 -10.36
C GLU A 202 -18.43 8.20 -10.21
N ALA A 203 -19.30 8.91 -9.50
CA ALA A 203 -20.72 8.61 -9.48
C ALA A 203 -21.48 9.82 -10.03
N LYS A 204 -22.35 9.56 -11.00
CA LYS A 204 -23.23 10.56 -11.58
C LYS A 204 -24.62 9.97 -11.73
N ASP A 205 -25.63 10.73 -11.28
CA ASP A 205 -27.04 10.34 -11.26
C ASP A 205 -27.25 9.03 -10.48
N SER A 206 -27.31 7.89 -11.18
CA SER A 206 -27.42 6.55 -10.59
C SER A 206 -26.43 5.57 -11.21
N LEU A 207 -25.33 6.06 -11.78
CA LEU A 207 -24.26 5.25 -12.36
C LEU A 207 -22.95 5.59 -11.68
N THR A 208 -22.29 4.57 -11.14
CA THR A 208 -20.90 4.65 -10.70
C THR A 208 -20.00 4.04 -11.75
N ARG A 209 -19.04 4.83 -12.24
CA ARG A 209 -18.02 4.38 -13.16
C ARG A 209 -16.71 4.18 -12.40
N ILE A 210 -16.10 3.03 -12.62
CA ILE A 210 -14.77 2.67 -12.13
C ILE A 210 -13.88 2.43 -13.34
N VAL A 211 -12.76 3.14 -13.42
CA VAL A 211 -11.73 2.91 -14.44
C VAL A 211 -10.43 2.62 -13.72
N ALA A 212 -9.75 1.54 -14.09
CA ALA A 212 -8.43 1.20 -13.55
C ALA A 212 -7.44 0.89 -14.68
N ILE A 213 -6.21 1.37 -14.52
CA ILE A 213 -5.09 1.17 -15.45
C ILE A 213 -4.10 0.17 -14.85
N MET A 214 -3.91 -0.95 -15.54
CA MET A 214 -3.06 -2.06 -15.14
C MET A 214 -1.73 -2.07 -15.93
N PRO A 215 -0.65 -2.64 -15.38
CA PRO A 215 0.62 -2.84 -16.09
C PRO A 215 0.43 -3.63 -17.38
N ALA A 216 1.23 -3.29 -18.39
CA ALA A 216 1.33 -4.08 -19.60
C ALA A 216 1.66 -5.55 -19.26
N GLY A 217 0.97 -6.48 -19.92
CA GLY A 217 1.10 -7.93 -19.66
C GLY A 217 0.15 -8.49 -18.60
N THR A 218 -0.70 -7.67 -17.99
CA THR A 218 -1.79 -8.13 -17.11
C THR A 218 -2.78 -8.99 -17.90
N THR A 219 -3.19 -10.13 -17.32
CA THR A 219 -4.15 -11.03 -17.96
C THR A 219 -5.59 -10.54 -17.82
N LYS A 220 -6.50 -11.09 -18.63
CA LYS A 220 -7.93 -10.78 -18.53
C LYS A 220 -8.50 -11.21 -17.17
N GLU A 221 -8.05 -12.35 -16.65
CA GLU A 221 -8.49 -12.92 -15.38
C GLU A 221 -8.05 -12.03 -14.20
N GLN A 222 -6.79 -11.61 -14.19
CA GLN A 222 -6.27 -10.64 -13.20
C GLN A 222 -7.03 -9.32 -13.27
N ALA A 223 -7.35 -8.84 -14.48
CA ALA A 223 -8.14 -7.62 -14.65
C ALA A 223 -9.55 -7.75 -14.04
N LYS A 224 -10.20 -8.91 -14.20
CA LYS A 224 -11.51 -9.19 -13.58
C LYS A 224 -11.40 -9.22 -12.05
N GLU A 225 -10.40 -9.90 -11.49
CA GLU A 225 -10.18 -9.95 -10.04
C GLU A 225 -9.98 -8.55 -9.43
N VAL A 226 -9.21 -7.70 -10.11
CA VAL A 226 -9.04 -6.30 -9.69
C VAL A 226 -10.36 -5.54 -9.71
N GLY A 227 -11.17 -5.71 -10.76
CA GLY A 227 -12.45 -5.05 -10.83
C GLY A 227 -13.49 -5.59 -9.83
N ASP A 228 -13.47 -6.88 -9.51
CA ASP A 228 -14.27 -7.48 -8.43
C ASP A 228 -13.86 -6.86 -7.07
N SER A 229 -12.55 -6.73 -6.83
CA SER A 229 -12.01 -6.09 -5.62
C SER A 229 -12.41 -4.61 -5.53
N LEU A 230 -12.27 -3.86 -6.63
CA LEU A 230 -12.63 -2.44 -6.68
C LEU A 230 -14.13 -2.22 -6.43
N ALA A 231 -15.00 -3.05 -7.01
CA ALA A 231 -16.44 -2.94 -6.77
C ALA A 231 -16.79 -3.13 -5.30
N ARG A 232 -16.14 -4.10 -4.63
CA ARG A 232 -16.32 -4.35 -3.20
C ARG A 232 -15.77 -3.21 -2.35
N GLN A 233 -14.60 -2.68 -2.69
CA GLN A 233 -14.04 -1.52 -1.99
C GLN A 233 -14.90 -0.27 -2.14
N VAL A 234 -15.49 -0.04 -3.32
CA VAL A 234 -16.47 1.04 -3.53
C VAL A 234 -17.69 0.85 -2.63
N ALA A 235 -18.22 -0.36 -2.51
CA ALA A 235 -19.35 -0.60 -1.62
C ALA A 235 -19.01 -0.48 -0.13
N SER A 236 -17.80 -0.86 0.28
CA SER A 236 -17.35 -0.76 1.68
C SER A 236 -16.96 0.66 2.10
N PHE A 237 -16.35 1.42 1.21
CA PHE A 237 -15.70 2.68 1.55
C PHE A 237 -16.25 3.87 0.79
N GLY A 238 -17.04 3.68 -0.26
CA GLY A 238 -17.52 4.76 -1.13
C GLY A 238 -18.30 5.84 -0.38
N THR A 239 -19.02 5.49 0.67
CA THR A 239 -19.79 6.43 1.52
C THR A 239 -19.06 6.88 2.79
N MET A 240 -17.77 6.56 2.92
CA MET A 240 -16.99 6.86 4.13
C MET A 240 -17.05 8.36 4.48
N GLY A 241 -17.37 8.65 5.74
CA GLY A 241 -17.51 10.02 6.25
C GLY A 241 -18.87 10.68 6.00
N LEU A 242 -19.82 10.00 5.34
CA LEU A 242 -21.18 10.52 5.12
C LEU A 242 -22.21 10.05 6.17
N TYR A 243 -21.78 9.35 7.23
CA TYR A 243 -22.66 8.80 8.27
C TYR A 243 -23.83 7.96 7.73
N VAL A 244 -23.59 7.26 6.62
CA VAL A 244 -24.54 6.29 6.04
C VAL A 244 -24.06 4.90 6.42
N ASP A 245 -24.87 4.16 7.15
CA ASP A 245 -24.62 2.75 7.43
C ASP A 245 -25.19 1.90 6.29
N LEU A 246 -24.32 1.17 5.61
CA LEU A 246 -24.66 0.33 4.46
C LEU A 246 -24.17 -1.09 4.73
N HIS A 247 -24.99 -2.08 4.38
CA HIS A 247 -24.57 -3.46 4.46
C HIS A 247 -23.34 -3.70 3.59
N SER A 248 -22.27 -4.16 4.26
CA SER A 248 -20.99 -4.43 3.63
C SER A 248 -21.08 -5.59 2.63
N PRO A 249 -20.19 -5.65 1.62
CA PRO A 249 -20.14 -6.76 0.68
C PRO A 249 -19.89 -8.09 1.39
N SER A 250 -20.51 -9.16 0.87
CA SER A 250 -20.29 -10.55 1.30
C SER A 250 -19.96 -11.42 0.08
N LYS A 251 -19.70 -12.72 0.28
CA LYS A 251 -19.30 -13.61 -0.83
C LYS A 251 -20.24 -13.50 -2.05
N ASP A 252 -21.55 -13.51 -1.82
CA ASP A 252 -22.58 -13.57 -2.86
C ASP A 252 -23.33 -12.24 -3.07
N TYR A 253 -22.83 -11.15 -2.47
CA TYR A 253 -23.45 -9.82 -2.49
C TYR A 253 -22.39 -8.73 -2.57
N LEU A 254 -22.53 -7.79 -3.50
CA LEU A 254 -21.55 -6.72 -3.71
C LEU A 254 -21.69 -5.55 -2.73
N GLY A 255 -22.73 -5.51 -1.91
CA GLY A 255 -22.97 -4.47 -0.90
C GLY A 255 -24.08 -3.49 -1.28
N GLU A 256 -24.69 -2.87 -0.26
CA GLU A 256 -25.91 -2.05 -0.38
C GLU A 256 -25.71 -0.75 -1.17
N TYR A 257 -24.47 -0.28 -1.27
CA TYR A 257 -24.11 0.81 -2.18
C TYR A 257 -24.64 0.57 -3.60
N TRP A 258 -24.50 -0.66 -4.09
CA TRP A 258 -24.89 -1.03 -5.46
C TRP A 258 -26.40 -1.18 -5.65
N GLU A 259 -27.21 -1.18 -4.59
CA GLU A 259 -28.68 -1.08 -4.72
C GLU A 259 -29.12 0.34 -5.13
N ASN A 260 -28.25 1.34 -4.85
CA ASN A 260 -28.49 2.74 -5.17
C ASN A 260 -27.90 3.14 -6.53
N PHE A 261 -26.81 2.49 -6.96
CA PHE A 261 -26.09 2.80 -8.19
C PHE A 261 -25.88 1.57 -9.08
N SER A 262 -26.11 1.72 -10.38
CA SER A 262 -25.56 0.78 -11.36
C SER A 262 -24.05 0.96 -11.47
N GLY A 263 -23.32 -0.07 -11.87
CA GLY A 263 -21.87 -0.03 -12.07
C GLY A 263 -21.45 -0.19 -13.53
N ASP A 264 -20.51 0.63 -14.00
CA ASP A 264 -19.75 0.46 -15.26
C ASP A 264 -18.27 0.41 -14.93
N ILE A 265 -17.65 -0.76 -15.11
CA ILE A 265 -16.29 -1.04 -14.65
C ILE A 265 -15.42 -1.33 -15.86
N GLY A 266 -14.44 -0.46 -16.12
CA GLY A 266 -13.49 -0.61 -17.22
C GLY A 266 -12.07 -0.82 -16.69
N ILE A 267 -11.44 -1.94 -17.07
CA ILE A 267 -10.06 -2.23 -16.72
C ILE A 267 -9.23 -2.26 -18.00
N PHE A 268 -8.21 -1.41 -18.07
CA PHE A 268 -7.36 -1.21 -19.23
C PHE A 268 -5.90 -1.48 -18.87
N ASP A 269 -5.06 -1.79 -19.85
CA ASP A 269 -3.62 -1.76 -19.66
C ASP A 269 -3.05 -0.33 -19.85
N SER A 270 -1.75 -0.18 -19.60
CA SER A 270 -1.02 1.09 -19.81
C SER A 270 -0.97 1.58 -21.27
N ASN A 271 -1.42 0.77 -22.25
CA ASN A 271 -1.55 1.16 -23.65
C ASN A 271 -3.01 1.43 -24.03
N GLU A 272 -3.89 1.65 -23.04
CA GLU A 272 -5.33 1.86 -23.20
C GLU A 272 -6.06 0.66 -23.84
N LYS A 273 -5.41 -0.51 -23.89
CA LYS A 273 -6.07 -1.74 -24.36
C LYS A 273 -7.04 -2.20 -23.28
N LYS A 274 -8.32 -2.27 -23.63
CA LYS A 274 -9.36 -2.83 -22.76
C LYS A 274 -9.06 -4.30 -22.43
N LEU A 275 -8.80 -4.59 -21.16
CA LEU A 275 -8.56 -5.95 -20.65
C LEU A 275 -9.88 -6.61 -20.22
N ALA A 276 -10.71 -5.88 -19.48
CA ALA A 276 -12.02 -6.33 -19.02
C ALA A 276 -13.00 -5.16 -18.97
N ARG A 277 -14.30 -5.45 -19.16
CA ARG A 277 -15.37 -4.49 -18.88
C ARG A 277 -16.52 -5.23 -18.23
N GLY A 278 -16.98 -4.73 -17.10
CA GLY A 278 -18.03 -5.34 -16.30
C GLY A 278 -19.16 -4.37 -16.01
N TYR A 279 -20.35 -4.90 -15.76
CA TYR A 279 -21.50 -4.11 -15.34
C TYR A 279 -22.15 -4.67 -14.07
N ILE A 280 -22.59 -3.78 -13.19
CA ILE A 280 -23.38 -4.12 -12.00
C ILE A 280 -24.79 -3.61 -12.22
N ASP A 281 -25.76 -4.51 -12.07
CA ASP A 281 -27.17 -4.18 -12.11
C ASP A 281 -27.65 -3.84 -10.70
N LYS A 282 -28.12 -2.61 -10.51
CA LYS A 282 -28.58 -2.16 -9.19
C LYS A 282 -29.81 -2.90 -8.67
N LEU A 283 -30.57 -3.54 -9.56
CA LEU A 283 -31.70 -4.38 -9.18
C LEU A 283 -31.25 -5.77 -8.69
N ASN A 284 -29.99 -6.14 -8.93
CA ASN A 284 -29.42 -7.42 -8.52
C ASN A 284 -27.89 -7.32 -8.36
N PRO A 285 -27.40 -6.64 -7.30
CA PRO A 285 -25.97 -6.39 -7.09
C PRO A 285 -25.25 -7.60 -6.46
N THR A 286 -25.43 -8.80 -7.00
CA THR A 286 -24.81 -10.02 -6.50
C THR A 286 -23.41 -10.26 -7.07
N LYS A 287 -23.19 -9.90 -8.34
CA LYS A 287 -21.92 -10.07 -9.04
C LYS A 287 -21.77 -9.13 -10.23
N ILE A 288 -20.53 -8.94 -10.67
CA ILE A 288 -20.21 -8.21 -11.90
C ILE A 288 -20.49 -9.09 -13.11
N LYS A 289 -21.16 -8.54 -14.12
CA LYS A 289 -21.34 -9.16 -15.44
C LYS A 289 -20.17 -8.75 -16.34
N TRP A 290 -19.14 -9.60 -16.39
CA TRP A 290 -17.89 -9.44 -17.16
C TRP A 290 -17.98 -9.72 -18.66
#